data_AF-A0A8T1Q0T3-F1
#
_entry.id   AF-A0A8T1Q0T3-F1
#
_cell.length_a   1.000
_cell.length_b   1.000
_cell.length_c   1.000
_cell.angle_alpha   90.00
_cell.angle_beta   90.00
_cell.angle_gamma   90.00
#
_symmetry.space_group_name_H-M   'P 1'
#
loop_
_entity.id
_entity.type
_entity.pdbx_description
1 polymer ?
#
loop_
_entity_poly.entity_id
_entity_poly.type
_entity_poly.pdbx_seq_one_letter_code
_entity_poly.pdbx_strand_id
1 'polypeptide(L)'
;MKVVALVSGGKDSCYAMIKCMQYSHQVVALANLLPADDSVDELDSYMYQTVAAMGLDPRKHLGKDIGFLKSYLHRLKELYGINVCGEGGEYETLTLDCPLFLKARIVLDEFDVIMESSEAIAPVGILHPLAFHLENKEESNSISGIDKTSEICPENVGFVYEVQGDFLQSSEATCQSAAEVTKLDAVAEHRLRISRTKSYSTFSICCWLQDSCHTSAGLQEDLEVVLKKIELELVGCGFNWENVLYVHLYIADMNKFTIANETYVRYITQEKCPFGVPSRSTIELPLLQVGLGSANIEVLVANDQSKRVLHVQSISCWAPSCIGPYSQATWHKEILHMAGQLGLDPPTMTLSNGGPSAELEQALENSEAVAKCFSCSISTSAILFVVYCSAYVPSPERYKIQDKLETFLKQMRLFESERENISKALDPIFLYLLVPDLPKRALVELKPVLYAPEEMDMAIGTMQDLSSVRMPSYWGFQHADWHDSCFQKCVVHGKICAVILCFTSELVEKICFDSLGGGKDNGNYPLSVQGRQMESVLRFCIYLLDKLYMQTNFSWEDTKNLRFYFPTSIGLPVEVLSLMLNNAFNELAEMDQRVIIGEEPIFNLVPVLGAGSSATSMDNILTCELFASKS
;
A
#
# COMPACT_ATOMS: atom_id res chain seq x y z
N MET A 1 11.47 -30.12 38.51
CA MET A 1 10.62 -31.20 37.90
C MET A 1 11.45 -32.02 36.91
N LYS A 2 11.07 -33.26 36.61
CA LYS A 2 11.68 -34.03 35.51
C LYS A 2 10.97 -33.65 34.21
N VAL A 3 11.71 -33.22 33.20
CA VAL A 3 11.16 -32.71 31.93
C VAL A 3 11.82 -33.41 30.74
N VAL A 4 11.05 -33.64 29.69
CA VAL A 4 11.56 -34.05 28.37
C VAL A 4 11.69 -32.79 27.54
N ALA A 5 12.86 -32.55 26.95
CA ALA A 5 13.10 -31.38 26.11
C ALA A 5 12.97 -31.76 24.63
N LEU A 6 12.13 -31.05 23.88
CA LEU A 6 12.11 -31.13 22.42
C LEU A 6 13.31 -30.36 21.88
N VAL A 7 14.13 -30.98 21.04
CA VAL A 7 15.38 -30.41 20.54
C VAL A 7 15.33 -30.30 19.02
N SER A 8 15.41 -29.06 18.52
CA SER A 8 15.52 -28.75 17.09
C SER A 8 16.98 -28.56 16.65
N GLY A 9 17.93 -28.44 17.59
CA GLY A 9 19.34 -28.15 17.29
C GLY A 9 19.69 -26.66 17.18
N GLY A 10 18.68 -25.78 17.15
CA GLY A 10 18.84 -24.33 17.15
C GLY A 10 19.01 -23.72 18.55
N LYS A 11 19.42 -22.44 18.58
CA LYS A 11 19.74 -21.70 19.82
C LYS A 11 18.63 -21.74 20.88
N ASP A 12 17.36 -21.66 20.48
CA ASP A 12 16.24 -21.48 21.41
C ASP A 12 15.94 -22.74 22.19
N SER A 13 15.95 -23.90 21.52
CA SER A 13 15.80 -25.20 22.17
C SER A 13 16.94 -25.45 23.17
N CYS A 14 18.17 -25.10 22.80
CA CYS A 14 19.34 -25.20 23.68
C CYS A 14 19.26 -24.23 24.87
N TYR A 15 18.87 -22.97 24.64
CA TYR A 15 18.73 -21.97 25.69
C TYR A 15 17.60 -22.29 26.67
N ALA A 16 16.46 -22.78 26.17
CA ALA A 16 15.34 -23.23 26.99
C ALA A 16 15.76 -24.39 27.92
N MET A 17 16.58 -25.33 27.43
CA MET A 17 17.15 -26.40 28.26
C MET A 17 18.11 -25.87 29.33
N ILE A 18 18.98 -24.92 28.98
CA ILE A 18 19.87 -24.25 29.96
C ILE A 18 19.03 -23.56 31.04
N LYS A 19 17.97 -22.85 30.65
CA LYS A 19 17.04 -22.19 31.59
C LYS A 19 16.31 -23.21 32.47
N CYS A 20 15.85 -24.32 31.92
CA CYS A 20 15.28 -25.41 32.71
C CYS A 20 16.24 -25.88 33.80
N MET A 21 17.52 -26.08 33.48
CA MET A 21 18.54 -26.46 34.45
C MET A 21 18.81 -25.36 35.48
N GLN A 22 18.88 -24.09 35.07
CA GLN A 22 19.03 -22.94 35.98
C GLN A 22 17.88 -22.85 36.99
N TYR A 23 16.66 -23.15 36.56
CA TYR A 23 15.47 -23.22 37.42
C TYR A 23 15.35 -24.54 38.19
N SER A 24 16.43 -25.33 38.28
CA SER A 24 16.47 -26.60 39.02
C SER A 24 15.50 -27.68 38.50
N HIS A 25 15.13 -27.62 37.21
CA HIS A 25 14.49 -28.75 36.52
C HIS A 25 15.56 -29.70 35.99
N GLN A 26 15.21 -30.98 35.91
CA GLN A 26 16.06 -32.03 35.38
C GLN A 26 15.56 -32.42 34.00
N VAL A 27 16.32 -32.10 32.96
CA VAL A 27 16.08 -32.62 31.61
C VAL A 27 16.46 -34.11 31.61
N VAL A 28 15.47 -35.00 31.56
CA VAL A 28 15.68 -36.45 31.69
C VAL A 28 15.76 -37.16 30.35
N ALA A 29 15.26 -36.54 29.28
CA ALA A 29 15.34 -37.04 27.93
C ALA A 29 15.30 -35.87 26.93
N LEU A 30 15.94 -36.08 25.79
CA LEU A 30 15.80 -35.23 24.61
C LEU A 30 14.88 -35.96 23.62
N ALA A 31 13.89 -35.26 23.09
CA ALA A 31 13.01 -35.74 22.04
C ALA A 31 13.28 -34.95 20.77
N ASN A 32 13.28 -35.63 19.62
CA ASN A 32 13.23 -35.00 18.31
C ASN A 32 12.10 -35.64 17.52
N LEU A 33 11.46 -34.89 16.64
CA LEU A 33 10.42 -35.38 15.75
C LEU A 33 11.03 -35.58 14.37
N LEU A 34 10.75 -36.75 13.78
CA LEU A 34 11.18 -37.12 12.44
C LEU A 34 9.92 -37.46 11.64
N PRO A 35 9.80 -36.98 10.39
CA PRO A 35 8.71 -37.38 9.52
C PRO A 35 8.75 -38.89 9.26
N ALA A 36 7.59 -39.47 8.99
CA ALA A 36 7.45 -40.92 8.77
C ALA A 36 7.86 -41.36 7.35
N ASP A 37 7.94 -40.42 6.41
CA ASP A 37 8.23 -40.65 5.00
C ASP A 37 9.16 -39.56 4.45
N ASP A 38 10.35 -39.95 4.00
CA ASP A 38 11.37 -39.03 3.45
C ASP A 38 10.96 -38.46 2.07
N SER A 39 9.86 -38.92 1.47
CA SER A 39 9.36 -38.48 0.16
C SER A 39 8.22 -37.46 0.22
N VAL A 40 7.73 -37.15 1.42
CA VAL A 40 6.75 -36.09 1.66
C VAL A 40 7.53 -34.81 1.95
N ASP A 41 7.51 -33.85 1.02
CA ASP A 41 7.94 -32.47 1.31
C ASP A 41 6.98 -31.90 2.37
N GLU A 42 7.39 -31.97 3.64
CA GLU A 42 6.77 -31.19 4.70
C GLU A 42 7.18 -29.73 4.51
N LEU A 43 6.45 -29.01 3.66
CA LEU A 43 6.58 -27.56 3.47
C LEU A 43 6.31 -26.73 4.76
N ASP A 44 6.01 -27.39 5.89
CA ASP A 44 5.72 -26.80 7.20
C ASP A 44 6.71 -27.21 8.30
N SER A 45 7.83 -27.86 7.97
CA SER A 45 8.95 -28.09 8.91
C SER A 45 10.30 -27.87 8.23
N TYR A 46 10.88 -26.69 8.41
CA TYR A 46 12.21 -26.36 7.90
C TYR A 46 13.26 -26.40 8.99
N MET A 47 14.39 -27.02 8.68
CA MET A 47 15.64 -26.94 9.45
C MET A 47 16.72 -26.37 8.52
N TYR A 48 17.53 -25.42 9.02
CA TYR A 48 18.78 -24.86 8.47
C TYR A 48 18.74 -23.63 7.51
N GLN A 49 17.73 -22.76 7.58
CA GLN A 49 17.63 -21.59 6.67
C GLN A 49 18.11 -20.26 7.29
N THR A 50 18.78 -19.40 6.51
CA THR A 50 18.78 -17.94 6.78
C THR A 50 18.01 -17.23 5.67
N VAL A 51 17.03 -16.38 6.01
CA VAL A 51 16.23 -15.61 5.04
C VAL A 51 15.86 -14.22 5.60
N ALA A 52 15.97 -13.21 4.75
CA ALA A 52 15.23 -11.96 4.82
C ALA A 52 15.49 -11.03 6.02
N ALA A 53 16.74 -10.58 6.18
CA ALA A 53 16.96 -9.27 6.79
C ALA A 53 17.92 -8.41 5.97
N MET A 54 17.47 -7.18 5.72
CA MET A 54 18.22 -6.14 5.05
C MET A 54 19.60 -5.98 5.71
N GLY A 55 20.65 -6.09 4.90
CA GLY A 55 22.05 -6.02 5.34
C GLY A 55 22.71 -7.36 5.70
N LEU A 56 21.99 -8.49 5.76
CA LEU A 56 22.63 -9.80 5.86
C LEU A 56 22.89 -10.40 4.47
N ASP A 57 24.17 -10.51 4.11
CA ASP A 57 24.65 -11.22 2.91
C ASP A 57 25.05 -12.67 3.25
N PRO A 58 24.34 -13.69 2.76
CA PRO A 58 24.64 -15.10 3.03
C PRO A 58 26.08 -15.48 2.70
N ARG A 59 26.69 -14.91 1.65
CA ARG A 59 28.06 -15.23 1.26
C ARG A 59 29.10 -14.70 2.25
N LYS A 60 28.75 -13.67 3.01
CA LYS A 60 29.65 -13.02 3.98
C LYS A 60 29.42 -13.51 5.41
N HIS A 61 28.17 -13.81 5.74
CA HIS A 61 27.76 -14.01 7.13
C HIS A 61 27.47 -15.47 7.49
N LEU A 62 27.06 -16.33 6.54
CA LEU A 62 26.88 -17.75 6.85
C LEU A 62 28.21 -18.42 7.23
N GLY A 63 28.14 -19.32 8.22
CA GLY A 63 29.29 -20.01 8.76
C GLY A 63 30.17 -19.16 9.68
N LYS A 64 29.76 -17.91 9.98
CA LYS A 64 30.43 -17.07 10.99
C LYS A 64 29.84 -17.32 12.38
N ASP A 65 30.67 -17.14 13.40
CA ASP A 65 30.24 -17.17 14.78
C ASP A 65 29.31 -15.97 15.09
N ILE A 66 28.25 -16.22 15.87
CA ILE A 66 27.29 -15.17 16.21
C ILE A 66 27.90 -14.08 17.09
N GLY A 67 28.88 -14.43 17.93
CA GLY A 67 29.68 -13.48 18.70
C GLY A 67 30.53 -12.58 17.81
N PHE A 68 31.07 -13.12 16.71
CA PHE A 68 31.75 -12.32 15.68
C PHE A 68 30.79 -11.36 14.97
N LEU A 69 29.55 -11.77 14.71
CA LEU A 69 28.54 -10.94 14.06
C LEU A 69 27.84 -9.94 15.00
N LYS A 70 28.02 -10.06 16.32
CA LYS A 70 27.29 -9.27 17.33
C LYS A 70 27.28 -7.76 17.04
N SER A 71 28.43 -7.13 16.85
CA SER A 71 28.52 -5.69 16.57
C SER A 71 27.86 -5.31 15.24
N TYR A 72 27.91 -6.21 14.27
CA TYR A 72 27.27 -6.03 12.98
C TYR A 72 25.75 -6.10 13.11
N LEU A 73 25.22 -7.11 13.80
CA LEU A 73 23.78 -7.26 14.05
C LEU A 73 23.20 -6.09 14.84
N HIS A 74 23.91 -5.57 15.85
CA HIS A 74 23.50 -4.37 16.57
C HIS A 74 23.42 -3.15 15.66
N ARG A 75 24.39 -2.99 14.75
CA ARG A 75 24.35 -1.94 13.74
C ARG A 75 23.16 -2.11 12.78
N LEU A 76 22.87 -3.35 12.36
CA LEU A 76 21.70 -3.63 11.53
C LEU A 76 20.39 -3.36 12.28
N LYS A 77 20.32 -3.55 13.60
CA LYS A 77 19.15 -3.18 14.40
C LYS A 77 18.91 -1.66 14.39
N GLU A 78 19.97 -0.87 14.51
CA GLU A 78 19.88 0.59 14.43
C GLU A 78 19.47 1.08 13.04
N LEU A 79 19.98 0.43 11.99
CA LEU A 79 19.73 0.83 10.60
C LEU A 79 18.40 0.31 10.03
N TYR A 80 18.02 -0.92 10.39
CA TYR A 80 17.00 -1.71 9.69
C TYR A 80 15.99 -2.35 10.63
N GLY A 81 16.09 -2.12 11.94
CA GLY A 81 15.15 -2.65 12.93
C GLY A 81 15.20 -4.16 13.10
N ILE A 82 16.26 -4.83 12.61
CA ILE A 82 16.37 -6.29 12.73
C ILE A 82 16.34 -6.72 14.19
N ASN A 83 15.73 -7.87 14.45
CA ASN A 83 15.90 -8.54 15.71
C ASN A 83 17.33 -9.11 15.79
N VAL A 84 18.14 -8.58 16.71
CA VAL A 84 19.53 -9.05 16.95
C VAL A 84 19.57 -10.49 17.43
N CYS A 85 18.43 -11.06 17.84
CA CYS A 85 18.31 -12.46 18.19
C CYS A 85 17.75 -13.31 17.04
N GLY A 86 17.38 -12.76 15.88
CA GLY A 86 16.82 -13.53 14.76
C GLY A 86 15.39 -14.03 14.96
N GLU A 87 14.68 -13.60 16.02
CA GLU A 87 13.31 -14.06 16.33
C GLU A 87 12.25 -13.61 15.30
N GLY A 88 12.57 -12.62 14.47
CA GLY A 88 11.71 -12.16 13.36
C GLY A 88 11.90 -12.97 12.09
N GLY A 89 12.67 -14.06 12.14
CA GLY A 89 13.02 -14.91 11.01
C GLY A 89 14.25 -14.43 10.23
N GLU A 90 14.96 -13.41 10.72
CA GLU A 90 16.08 -12.76 10.00
C GLU A 90 17.24 -13.71 9.71
N TYR A 91 17.50 -14.64 10.62
CA TYR A 91 18.47 -15.71 10.47
C TYR A 91 18.21 -16.80 11.52
N GLU A 92 18.47 -18.06 11.15
CA GLU A 92 18.52 -19.17 12.11
C GLU A 92 19.96 -19.52 12.47
N THR A 93 20.10 -20.32 13.53
CA THR A 93 21.41 -20.74 14.04
C THR A 93 21.46 -22.25 14.26
N LEU A 94 22.64 -22.82 14.06
CA LEU A 94 22.96 -24.18 14.46
C LEU A 94 23.92 -24.14 15.66
N THR A 95 23.55 -24.79 16.76
CA THR A 95 24.41 -24.85 17.94
C THR A 95 25.46 -25.95 17.77
N LEU A 96 26.68 -25.57 17.37
CA LEU A 96 27.81 -26.50 17.24
C LEU A 96 28.45 -26.86 18.59
N ASP A 97 28.42 -25.92 19.54
CA ASP A 97 28.86 -26.16 20.90
C ASP A 97 28.08 -25.34 21.94
N CYS A 98 27.83 -25.94 23.11
CA CYS A 98 27.27 -25.23 24.27
C CYS A 98 27.64 -25.93 25.60
N PRO A 99 27.38 -25.31 26.77
CA PRO A 99 27.64 -25.93 28.07
C PRO A 99 26.90 -27.25 28.34
N LEU A 100 25.81 -27.54 27.60
CA LEU A 100 25.11 -28.82 27.69
C LEU A 100 25.85 -29.95 26.97
N PHE A 101 26.75 -29.62 26.03
CA PHE A 101 27.52 -30.61 25.29
C PHE A 101 28.72 -31.01 26.14
N LEU A 102 28.54 -31.98 27.02
CA LEU A 102 29.54 -32.33 28.05
C LEU A 102 30.70 -33.18 27.51
N LYS A 103 30.44 -34.00 26.48
CA LYS A 103 31.39 -35.02 26.01
C LYS A 103 32.16 -34.62 24.76
N ALA A 104 31.49 -33.96 23.83
CA ALA A 104 32.05 -33.60 22.54
C ALA A 104 31.31 -32.39 21.98
N ARG A 105 31.99 -31.63 21.13
CA ARG A 105 31.41 -30.57 20.30
C ARG A 105 31.35 -31.02 18.84
N ILE A 106 30.47 -30.41 18.06
CA ILE A 106 30.39 -30.64 16.62
C ILE A 106 31.36 -29.68 15.95
N VAL A 107 32.21 -30.21 15.08
CA VAL A 107 33.12 -29.44 14.23
C VAL A 107 32.68 -29.61 12.78
N LEU A 108 32.36 -28.50 12.12
CA LEU A 108 32.12 -28.49 10.68
C LEU A 108 33.47 -28.43 9.96
N ASP A 109 33.81 -29.49 9.23
CA ASP A 109 35.08 -29.60 8.50
C ASP A 109 34.98 -28.93 7.13
N GLU A 110 33.89 -29.20 6.41
CA GLU A 110 33.61 -28.66 5.09
C GLU A 110 32.11 -28.35 4.97
N PHE A 111 31.79 -27.21 4.36
CA PHE A 111 30.42 -26.80 4.07
C PHE A 111 30.38 -25.91 2.83
N ASP A 112 29.24 -25.91 2.15
CA ASP A 112 28.92 -25.00 1.06
C ASP A 112 27.85 -24.00 1.48
N VAL A 113 27.80 -22.85 0.79
CA VAL A 113 26.69 -21.90 0.89
C VAL A 113 25.86 -22.00 -0.38
N ILE A 114 24.66 -22.57 -0.26
CA ILE A 114 23.70 -22.71 -1.36
C ILE A 114 22.81 -21.47 -1.35
N MET A 115 22.81 -20.71 -2.44
CA MET A 115 21.93 -19.54 -2.60
C MET A 115 20.56 -20.01 -3.07
N GLU A 116 19.51 -19.73 -2.30
CA GLU A 116 18.12 -20.00 -2.70
C GLU A 116 17.51 -18.83 -3.47
N SER A 117 17.82 -17.59 -3.06
CA SER A 117 17.46 -16.38 -3.82
C SER A 117 18.67 -15.43 -3.87
N SER A 118 18.86 -14.81 -5.04
CA SER A 118 19.98 -13.88 -5.28
C SER A 118 19.52 -12.43 -5.42
N GLU A 119 18.39 -12.10 -4.77
CA GLU A 119 17.84 -10.74 -4.78
C GLU A 119 18.82 -9.72 -4.21
N ALA A 120 18.81 -8.51 -4.78
CA ALA A 120 19.75 -7.46 -4.39
C ALA A 120 19.46 -6.86 -3.00
N ILE A 121 18.25 -7.06 -2.47
CA ILE A 121 17.76 -6.38 -1.25
C ILE A 121 17.82 -7.31 -0.03
N ALA A 122 17.45 -8.59 -0.20
CA ALA A 122 17.39 -9.58 0.87
C ALA A 122 17.77 -10.98 0.33
N PRO A 123 19.05 -11.20 -0.01
CA PRO A 123 19.51 -12.47 -0.54
C PRO A 123 19.33 -13.60 0.48
N VAL A 124 18.96 -14.78 -0.01
CA VAL A 124 18.64 -15.94 0.82
C VAL A 124 19.64 -17.05 0.54
N GLY A 125 20.20 -17.62 1.60
CA GLY A 125 21.17 -18.70 1.48
C GLY A 125 21.11 -19.67 2.65
N ILE A 126 21.59 -20.87 2.37
CA ILE A 126 21.64 -22.00 3.29
C ILE A 126 23.08 -22.46 3.43
N LEU A 127 23.51 -22.71 4.67
CA LEU A 127 24.76 -23.40 4.92
C LEU A 127 24.52 -24.90 4.88
N HIS A 128 25.15 -25.58 3.93
CA HIS A 128 25.02 -27.02 3.71
C HIS A 128 26.30 -27.74 4.13
N PRO A 129 26.33 -28.43 5.29
CA PRO A 129 27.49 -29.19 5.73
C PRO A 129 27.79 -30.34 4.75
N LEU A 130 29.03 -30.42 4.28
CA LEU A 130 29.53 -31.51 3.44
C LEU A 130 30.26 -32.57 4.27
N ALA A 131 30.99 -32.14 5.30
CA ALA A 131 31.69 -32.99 6.23
C ALA A 131 31.73 -32.37 7.63
N PHE A 132 31.57 -33.19 8.66
CA PHE A 132 31.68 -32.79 10.06
C PHE A 132 32.13 -33.97 10.92
N HIS A 133 32.74 -33.67 12.05
CA HIS A 133 33.12 -34.66 13.06
C HIS A 133 32.78 -34.20 14.48
N LEU A 134 32.87 -35.14 15.41
CA LEU A 134 32.75 -34.86 16.84
C LEU A 134 34.15 -34.75 17.44
N GLU A 135 34.44 -33.61 18.06
CA GLU A 135 35.67 -33.39 18.81
C GLU A 135 35.38 -33.54 20.30
N ASN A 136 36.04 -34.50 20.95
CA ASN A 136 35.86 -34.73 22.38
C ASN A 136 36.32 -33.51 23.18
N LYS A 137 35.52 -33.12 24.17
CA LYS A 137 35.92 -32.12 25.15
C LYS A 137 36.77 -32.80 26.21
N GLU A 138 37.90 -32.19 26.57
CA GLU A 138 38.67 -32.70 27.71
C GLU A 138 37.82 -32.65 28.97
N GLU A 139 37.75 -33.77 29.70
CA GLU A 139 37.09 -33.80 31.00
C GLU A 139 37.80 -32.79 31.91
N SER A 140 37.11 -31.70 32.27
CA SER A 140 37.59 -30.80 33.30
C SER A 140 37.76 -31.63 34.59
N ASN A 141 39.00 -32.00 34.89
CA ASN A 141 39.36 -32.77 36.08
C ASN A 141 38.61 -32.18 37.29
N SER A 142 37.71 -33.00 37.83
CA SER A 142 37.04 -32.75 39.09
C SER A 142 38.10 -32.42 40.15
N ILE A 143 38.14 -31.17 40.61
CA ILE A 143 38.86 -30.80 41.83
C ILE A 143 38.09 -31.46 42.98
N SER A 144 38.56 -32.64 43.35
CA SER A 144 38.22 -33.31 44.59
C SER A 144 39.14 -32.73 45.67
N GLY A 145 38.57 -31.99 46.63
CA GLY A 145 39.33 -31.55 47.79
C GLY A 145 38.75 -30.40 48.59
N ILE A 146 38.13 -30.77 49.73
CA ILE A 146 38.23 -30.10 51.04
C ILE A 146 37.18 -29.01 51.41
N ASP A 147 36.43 -29.42 52.44
CA ASP A 147 35.82 -28.73 53.57
C ASP A 147 34.55 -27.85 53.52
N LYS A 148 33.64 -28.30 54.38
CA LYS A 148 32.52 -27.59 54.99
C LYS A 148 33.04 -26.37 55.75
N THR A 149 32.58 -25.17 55.42
CA THR A 149 31.82 -24.22 56.27
C THR A 149 31.97 -22.78 55.76
N SER A 150 30.87 -22.02 55.89
CA SER A 150 30.72 -20.55 55.81
C SER A 150 31.06 -19.83 54.50
N GLU A 151 29.98 -19.28 53.91
CA GLU A 151 29.84 -17.92 53.37
C GLU A 151 30.78 -17.39 52.26
N ILE A 152 30.12 -16.79 51.25
CA ILE A 152 30.59 -15.79 50.27
C ILE A 152 30.98 -16.33 48.88
N CYS A 153 30.10 -16.04 47.89
CA CYS A 153 30.45 -15.90 46.47
C CYS A 153 31.48 -14.78 46.26
N PRO A 154 32.34 -14.85 45.23
CA PRO A 154 32.11 -13.96 44.08
C PRO A 154 32.36 -14.66 42.73
N GLU A 155 31.45 -14.53 41.75
CA GLU A 155 31.55 -13.66 40.55
C GLU A 155 32.69 -14.07 39.59
N ASN A 156 32.39 -14.44 38.34
CA ASN A 156 32.08 -13.46 37.30
C ASN A 156 30.77 -13.77 36.56
N VAL A 157 29.75 -12.98 36.91
CA VAL A 157 28.57 -12.72 36.07
C VAL A 157 28.98 -11.59 35.11
N GLY A 158 29.00 -11.86 33.81
CA GLY A 158 29.31 -10.86 32.79
C GLY A 158 28.11 -9.97 32.49
N PHE A 159 27.99 -8.88 33.24
CA PHE A 159 27.25 -7.61 33.07
C PHE A 159 26.28 -7.44 31.89
N VAL A 160 25.00 -7.22 32.24
CA VAL A 160 24.04 -6.47 31.42
C VAL A 160 24.30 -4.98 31.65
N TYR A 161 24.51 -4.22 30.58
CA TYR A 161 24.52 -2.76 30.63
C TYR A 161 23.14 -2.23 30.31
N GLU A 162 22.62 -1.38 31.19
CA GLU A 162 21.50 -0.50 30.89
C GLU A 162 22.06 0.69 30.10
N VAL A 163 21.71 0.80 28.81
CA VAL A 163 22.11 1.94 28.00
C VAL A 163 21.12 3.07 28.27
N GLN A 164 21.55 4.03 29.09
CA GLN A 164 20.90 5.34 29.17
C GLN A 164 21.01 6.01 27.80
N GLY A 165 19.86 6.44 27.28
CA GLY A 165 19.75 7.01 25.94
C GLY A 165 20.46 8.35 25.84
N ASP A 166 21.47 8.40 24.98
CA ASP A 166 22.01 9.65 24.47
C ASP A 166 21.41 9.91 23.08
N PHE A 167 20.54 10.90 23.02
CA PHE A 167 20.12 11.57 21.79
C PHE A 167 21.36 12.24 21.18
N LEU A 168 21.86 11.70 20.06
CA LEU A 168 22.74 12.41 19.15
C LEU A 168 21.95 12.79 17.91
N GLN A 169 21.74 14.10 17.74
CA GLN A 169 21.27 14.71 16.50
C GLN A 169 22.13 14.17 15.35
N SER A 170 21.54 13.37 14.47
CA SER A 170 22.19 12.95 13.24
C SER A 170 22.25 14.12 12.28
N SER A 171 23.49 14.50 11.98
CA SER A 171 23.95 15.42 10.94
C SER A 171 23.04 15.48 9.71
N GLU A 172 22.70 16.69 9.30
CA GLU A 172 22.18 17.01 7.98
C GLU A 172 23.08 16.34 6.92
N ALA A 173 22.53 15.37 6.20
CA ALA A 173 23.18 14.85 5.01
C ALA A 173 23.06 15.92 3.93
N THR A 174 24.16 16.63 3.73
CA THR A 174 24.35 17.61 2.66
C THR A 174 23.87 17.03 1.33
N CYS A 175 22.91 17.73 0.73
CA CYS A 175 22.36 17.50 -0.60
C CYS A 175 23.49 17.24 -1.61
N GLN A 176 23.62 16.01 -2.10
CA GLN A 176 24.47 15.75 -3.27
C GLN A 176 23.71 16.19 -4.53
N SER A 177 24.39 17.03 -5.30
CA SER A 177 23.88 17.77 -6.44
C SER A 177 23.37 16.90 -7.60
N ALA A 178 22.18 17.23 -8.08
CA ALA A 178 21.59 17.29 -9.44
C ALA A 178 22.41 16.90 -10.72
N ALA A 179 23.40 16.01 -10.67
CA ALA A 179 24.32 15.80 -11.79
C ALA A 179 23.96 14.63 -12.74
N GLU A 180 22.97 13.78 -12.43
CA GLU A 180 22.60 12.64 -13.30
C GLU A 180 21.13 12.56 -13.70
N VAL A 181 20.41 13.68 -13.74
CA VAL A 181 19.14 13.70 -14.49
C VAL A 181 19.46 13.96 -15.95
N THR A 182 19.74 12.88 -16.69
CA THR A 182 19.87 12.91 -18.15
C THR A 182 18.65 13.61 -18.76
N LYS A 183 18.86 14.51 -19.73
CA LYS A 183 17.75 15.17 -20.45
C LYS A 183 16.81 14.12 -21.03
N LEU A 184 15.51 14.39 -20.96
CA LEU A 184 14.50 13.57 -21.63
C LEU A 184 14.63 13.75 -23.15
N ASP A 185 14.39 12.71 -23.94
CA ASP A 185 14.38 12.85 -25.39
C ASP A 185 13.31 13.86 -25.81
N ALA A 186 13.67 14.82 -26.68
CA ALA A 186 12.78 15.91 -27.07
C ALA A 186 11.43 15.42 -27.65
N VAL A 187 11.41 14.26 -28.29
CA VAL A 187 10.21 13.63 -28.86
C VAL A 187 9.29 13.04 -27.77
N ALA A 188 9.87 12.51 -26.69
CA ALA A 188 9.12 12.00 -25.55
C ALA A 188 8.47 13.16 -24.76
N GLU A 189 9.19 14.26 -24.60
CA GLU A 189 8.73 15.43 -23.85
C GLU A 189 7.46 16.07 -24.43
N HIS A 190 7.30 16.08 -25.76
CA HIS A 190 6.11 16.66 -26.42
C HIS A 190 4.85 15.80 -26.27
N ARG A 191 5.02 14.48 -26.05
CA ARG A 191 3.93 13.51 -25.90
C ARG A 191 3.48 13.36 -24.44
N LEU A 192 4.34 13.69 -23.49
CA LEU A 192 4.00 13.61 -22.08
C LEU A 192 2.95 14.66 -21.71
N ARG A 193 2.05 14.24 -20.83
CA ARG A 193 1.03 15.09 -20.22
C ARG A 193 1.06 14.89 -18.72
N ILE A 194 0.72 15.96 -18.01
CA ILE A 194 0.67 16.01 -16.56
C ILE A 194 -0.64 16.66 -16.15
N SER A 195 -1.18 16.18 -15.03
CA SER A 195 -2.17 16.88 -14.22
C SER A 195 -1.67 16.93 -12.77
N ARG A 196 -2.02 18.01 -12.08
CA ARG A 196 -1.54 18.30 -10.73
C ARG A 196 -2.62 18.99 -9.90
N THR A 197 -2.87 18.50 -8.69
CA THR A 197 -3.71 19.21 -7.72
C THR A 197 -2.91 20.27 -6.95
N LYS A 198 -3.59 21.32 -6.47
CA LYS A 198 -2.91 22.50 -5.90
C LYS A 198 -2.75 22.50 -4.38
N SER A 199 -3.11 21.41 -3.71
CA SER A 199 -3.32 21.47 -2.28
C SER A 199 -2.02 21.60 -1.48
N TYR A 200 -1.96 22.58 -0.57
CA TYR A 200 -0.74 23.01 0.11
C TYR A 200 -0.05 21.90 0.90
N SER A 201 -0.80 21.02 1.57
CA SER A 201 -0.25 19.99 2.47
C SER A 201 0.09 18.67 1.79
N THR A 202 -0.73 18.29 0.81
CA THR A 202 -0.63 17.01 0.11
C THR A 202 -1.25 17.24 -1.25
N PHE A 203 -0.59 16.84 -2.33
CA PHE A 203 -1.08 17.04 -3.70
C PHE A 203 -0.79 15.80 -4.53
N SER A 204 -1.45 15.66 -5.68
CA SER A 204 -1.20 14.57 -6.60
C SER A 204 -0.55 15.07 -7.89
N ILE A 205 0.28 14.21 -8.49
CA ILE A 205 0.83 14.38 -9.82
C ILE A 205 0.45 13.12 -10.60
N CYS A 206 -0.22 13.28 -11.73
CA CYS A 206 -0.48 12.20 -12.67
C CYS A 206 0.28 12.47 -13.96
N CYS A 207 0.87 11.43 -14.54
CA CYS A 207 1.64 11.52 -15.76
C CYS A 207 1.37 10.32 -16.67
N TRP A 208 1.17 10.62 -17.96
CA TRP A 208 0.94 9.64 -19.00
C TRP A 208 1.53 10.10 -20.33
N LEU A 209 1.64 9.17 -21.27
CA LEU A 209 2.02 9.43 -22.65
C LEU A 209 0.78 9.56 -23.52
N GLN A 210 0.67 10.65 -24.28
CA GLN A 210 -0.30 10.78 -25.35
C GLN A 210 0.26 10.11 -26.61
N ASP A 211 -0.27 8.95 -26.98
CA ASP A 211 0.13 8.22 -28.20
C ASP A 211 -1.06 8.09 -29.15
N SER A 212 -1.24 9.10 -30.01
CA SER A 212 -2.28 9.11 -31.04
C SER A 212 -1.94 8.24 -32.26
N CYS A 213 -0.74 7.64 -32.31
CA CYS A 213 -0.20 7.00 -33.52
C CYS A 213 0.33 5.57 -33.32
N HIS A 214 0.08 4.93 -32.17
CA HIS A 214 0.51 3.55 -31.88
C HIS A 214 2.01 3.32 -32.11
N THR A 215 2.83 4.31 -31.77
CA THR A 215 4.29 4.26 -31.89
C THR A 215 4.96 3.95 -30.55
N SER A 216 4.24 3.30 -29.64
CA SER A 216 4.78 2.82 -28.36
C SER A 216 5.95 1.87 -28.63
N ALA A 217 7.11 2.21 -28.06
CA ALA A 217 8.30 1.37 -28.09
C ALA A 217 8.11 0.11 -27.22
N GLY A 218 7.16 0.15 -26.28
CA GLY A 218 6.84 -0.92 -25.35
C GLY A 218 6.44 -0.36 -23.98
N LEU A 219 5.94 -1.25 -23.11
CA LEU A 219 5.58 -0.87 -21.73
C LEU A 219 6.78 -0.35 -20.94
N GLN A 220 7.96 -0.95 -21.16
CA GLN A 220 9.16 -0.58 -20.42
C GLN A 220 9.57 0.86 -20.74
N GLU A 221 9.74 1.24 -22.01
CA GLU A 221 10.14 2.61 -22.33
C GLU A 221 9.06 3.63 -21.94
N ASP A 222 7.78 3.32 -22.17
CA ASP A 222 6.68 4.19 -21.77
C ASP A 222 6.71 4.46 -20.26
N LEU A 223 6.91 3.40 -19.46
CA LEU A 223 6.98 3.49 -18.00
C LEU A 223 8.25 4.22 -17.51
N GLU A 224 9.41 3.97 -18.12
CA GLU A 224 10.66 4.67 -17.79
C GLU A 224 10.53 6.18 -18.03
N VAL A 225 9.94 6.57 -19.16
CA VAL A 225 9.73 7.98 -19.50
C VAL A 225 8.74 8.65 -18.54
N VAL A 226 7.64 7.98 -18.19
CA VAL A 226 6.65 8.48 -17.22
C VAL A 226 7.25 8.63 -15.82
N LEU A 227 7.95 7.61 -15.30
CA LEU A 227 8.60 7.67 -13.99
C LEU A 227 9.65 8.78 -13.91
N LYS A 228 10.48 8.91 -14.96
CA LYS A 228 11.47 9.98 -15.05
C LYS A 228 10.82 11.37 -15.08
N LYS A 229 9.68 11.52 -15.75
CA LYS A 229 8.93 12.77 -15.75
C LYS A 229 8.35 13.09 -14.36
N ILE A 230 7.80 12.11 -13.65
CA ILE A 230 7.34 12.31 -12.27
C ILE A 230 8.50 12.75 -11.37
N GLU A 231 9.66 12.10 -11.46
CA GLU A 231 10.84 12.49 -10.69
C GLU A 231 11.28 13.94 -10.98
N LEU A 232 11.26 14.35 -12.26
CA LEU A 232 11.52 15.75 -12.64
C LEU A 232 10.52 16.73 -12.04
N GLU A 233 9.23 16.39 -12.02
CA GLU A 233 8.18 17.23 -11.43
C GLU A 233 8.29 17.32 -9.92
N LEU A 234 8.65 16.22 -9.24
CA LEU A 234 8.91 16.21 -7.80
C LEU A 234 10.07 17.16 -7.49
N VAL A 235 11.20 17.01 -8.18
CA VAL A 235 12.39 17.88 -7.99
C VAL A 235 12.07 19.33 -8.31
N GLY A 236 11.30 19.61 -9.36
CA GLY A 236 10.85 20.96 -9.72
C GLY A 236 9.99 21.62 -8.64
N CYS A 237 9.27 20.83 -7.85
CA CYS A 237 8.49 21.28 -6.70
C CYS A 237 9.28 21.29 -5.37
N GLY A 238 10.55 20.86 -5.37
CA GLY A 238 11.38 20.76 -4.17
C GLY A 238 11.17 19.48 -3.34
N PHE A 239 10.61 18.43 -3.95
CA PHE A 239 10.34 17.13 -3.31
C PHE A 239 11.08 15.98 -3.99
N ASN A 240 11.06 14.80 -3.36
CA ASN A 240 11.63 13.57 -3.92
C ASN A 240 10.71 12.36 -3.65
N TRP A 241 11.10 11.16 -4.07
CA TRP A 241 10.29 9.95 -3.87
C TRP A 241 9.99 9.63 -2.40
N GLU A 242 10.85 10.07 -1.48
CA GLU A 242 10.59 9.98 -0.04
C GLU A 242 9.33 10.72 0.42
N ASN A 243 8.86 11.73 -0.32
CA ASN A 243 7.63 12.46 -0.03
C ASN A 243 6.37 11.77 -0.58
N VAL A 244 6.53 10.77 -1.44
CA VAL A 244 5.40 10.06 -2.04
C VAL A 244 4.75 9.16 -1.00
N LEU A 245 3.44 9.33 -0.83
CA LEU A 245 2.58 8.58 0.09
C LEU A 245 1.96 7.35 -0.58
N TYR A 246 1.48 7.53 -1.81
CA TYR A 246 0.71 6.52 -2.53
C TYR A 246 1.02 6.56 -4.03
N VAL A 247 1.01 5.41 -4.70
CA VAL A 247 1.15 5.27 -6.15
C VAL A 247 0.01 4.46 -6.75
N HIS A 248 -0.73 5.03 -7.71
CA HIS A 248 -1.48 4.24 -8.68
C HIS A 248 -0.60 3.99 -9.90
N LEU A 249 -0.31 2.72 -10.16
CA LEU A 249 0.39 2.28 -11.36
C LEU A 249 -0.62 1.61 -12.31
N TYR A 250 -0.97 2.28 -13.39
CA TYR A 250 -1.83 1.73 -14.42
C TYR A 250 -0.99 1.23 -15.59
N ILE A 251 -1.24 -0.01 -16.01
CA ILE A 251 -0.58 -0.62 -17.16
C ILE A 251 -1.63 -1.10 -18.17
N ALA A 252 -1.26 -1.15 -19.44
CA ALA A 252 -2.17 -1.57 -20.50
C ALA A 252 -2.36 -3.10 -20.62
N ASP A 253 -1.47 -3.90 -20.00
CA ASP A 253 -1.45 -5.36 -20.13
C ASP A 253 -0.80 -6.00 -18.89
N MET A 254 -1.58 -6.71 -18.08
CA MET A 254 -1.15 -7.36 -16.85
C MET A 254 -0.21 -8.55 -17.09
N ASN A 255 -0.15 -9.10 -18.31
CA ASN A 255 0.88 -10.09 -18.65
C ASN A 255 2.30 -9.52 -18.57
N LYS A 256 2.43 -8.19 -18.65
CA LYS A 256 3.71 -7.49 -18.56
C LYS A 256 3.97 -6.94 -17.15
N PHE A 257 3.23 -7.40 -16.14
CA PHE A 257 3.41 -6.98 -14.75
C PHE A 257 4.86 -7.13 -14.26
N THR A 258 5.55 -8.23 -14.61
CA THR A 258 6.96 -8.43 -14.24
C THR A 258 7.85 -7.32 -14.77
N ILE A 259 7.69 -6.94 -16.05
CA ILE A 259 8.44 -5.84 -16.68
C ILE A 259 8.12 -4.50 -16.00
N ALA A 260 6.85 -4.26 -15.72
CA ALA A 260 6.42 -3.05 -15.02
C ALA A 260 7.06 -2.95 -13.62
N ASN A 261 7.06 -4.06 -12.88
CA ASN A 261 7.62 -4.11 -11.54
C ASN A 261 9.16 -3.94 -11.56
N GLU A 262 9.87 -4.65 -12.44
CA GLU A 262 11.32 -4.49 -12.62
C GLU A 262 11.73 -3.06 -12.96
N THR A 263 10.93 -2.38 -13.79
CA THR A 263 11.16 -0.98 -14.16
C THR A 263 10.89 -0.05 -12.96
N TYR A 264 9.77 -0.26 -12.28
CA TYR A 264 9.35 0.53 -11.12
C TYR A 264 10.37 0.46 -9.98
N VAL A 265 10.95 -0.71 -9.70
CA VAL A 265 11.95 -0.91 -8.63
C VAL A 265 13.21 -0.07 -8.83
N ARG A 266 13.58 0.25 -10.08
CA ARG A 266 14.75 1.10 -10.37
C ARG A 266 14.56 2.55 -9.94
N TYR A 267 13.31 3.02 -9.86
CA TYR A 267 12.99 4.38 -9.44
C TYR A 267 12.65 4.48 -7.96
N ILE A 268 11.92 3.50 -7.44
CA ILE A 268 11.53 3.47 -6.01
C ILE A 268 12.50 2.58 -5.25
N THR A 269 13.65 3.15 -4.94
CA THR A 269 14.71 2.48 -4.20
C THR A 269 14.71 2.89 -2.74
N GLN A 270 15.38 2.09 -1.90
CA GLN A 270 15.59 2.46 -0.50
C GLN A 270 16.36 3.77 -0.35
N GLU A 271 17.37 4.02 -1.19
CA GLU A 271 18.15 5.25 -1.17
C GLU A 271 17.29 6.49 -1.43
N LYS A 272 16.28 6.36 -2.30
CA LYS A 272 15.34 7.44 -2.64
C LYS A 272 14.17 7.55 -1.66
N CYS A 273 13.94 6.53 -0.84
CA CYS A 273 12.82 6.42 0.11
C CYS A 273 13.29 5.94 1.50
N PRO A 274 14.18 6.67 2.20
CA PRO A 274 14.76 6.22 3.47
C PRO A 274 13.72 6.04 4.59
N PHE A 275 12.60 6.77 4.53
CA PHE A 275 11.49 6.70 5.49
C PHE A 275 10.38 5.70 5.10
N GLY A 276 10.68 4.81 4.15
CA GLY A 276 9.75 3.80 3.66
C GLY A 276 9.16 4.12 2.28
N VAL A 277 8.96 3.05 1.51
CA VAL A 277 8.37 3.08 0.17
C VAL A 277 6.86 3.37 0.23
N PRO A 278 6.29 4.06 -0.77
CA PRO A 278 4.87 4.38 -0.78
C PRO A 278 3.99 3.13 -0.89
N SER A 279 2.76 3.24 -0.41
CA SER A 279 1.71 2.25 -0.68
C SER A 279 1.29 2.32 -2.16
N ARG A 280 0.79 1.20 -2.73
CA ARG A 280 0.58 1.09 -4.18
C ARG A 280 -0.61 0.21 -4.55
N SER A 281 -1.29 0.56 -5.64
CA SER A 281 -2.10 -0.39 -6.43
C SER A 281 -1.57 -0.46 -7.85
N THR A 282 -1.60 -1.66 -8.45
CA THR A 282 -1.23 -1.86 -9.84
C THR A 282 -2.38 -2.52 -10.58
N ILE A 283 -2.98 -1.81 -11.54
CA ILE A 283 -4.24 -2.22 -12.17
C ILE A 283 -4.08 -2.20 -13.68
N GLU A 284 -4.62 -3.20 -14.39
CA GLU A 284 -4.72 -3.13 -15.84
C GLU A 284 -5.84 -2.17 -16.22
N LEU A 285 -5.60 -1.24 -17.15
CA LEU A 285 -6.62 -0.38 -17.72
C LEU A 285 -6.59 -0.43 -19.24
N PRO A 286 -7.71 -0.17 -19.94
CA PRO A 286 -7.77 -0.11 -21.40
C PRO A 286 -7.12 1.18 -21.97
N LEU A 287 -5.91 1.51 -21.55
CA LEU A 287 -5.18 2.74 -21.88
C LEU A 287 -4.99 2.92 -23.39
N LEU A 288 -4.61 1.83 -24.08
CA LEU A 288 -4.35 1.85 -25.52
C LEU A 288 -5.60 2.13 -26.36
N GLN A 289 -6.80 1.78 -25.85
CA GLN A 289 -8.07 2.02 -26.56
C GLN A 289 -8.41 3.52 -26.61
N VAL A 290 -7.83 4.32 -25.71
CA VAL A 290 -8.11 5.75 -25.56
C VAL A 290 -6.87 6.63 -25.80
N GLY A 291 -5.76 6.06 -26.27
CA GLY A 291 -4.55 6.80 -26.63
C GLY A 291 -3.66 7.26 -25.47
N LEU A 292 -3.76 6.65 -24.29
CA LEU A 292 -2.97 7.01 -23.08
C LEU A 292 -1.63 6.25 -22.94
N GLY A 293 -1.09 5.71 -24.04
CA GLY A 293 0.14 4.91 -24.01
C GLY A 293 0.00 3.60 -23.23
N SER A 294 1.13 2.92 -22.98
CA SER A 294 1.12 1.63 -22.27
C SER A 294 1.14 1.74 -20.74
N ALA A 295 1.47 2.91 -20.19
CA ALA A 295 1.57 3.18 -18.76
C ALA A 295 1.05 4.57 -18.39
N ASN A 296 0.36 4.65 -17.24
CA ASN A 296 -0.06 5.89 -16.60
C ASN A 296 0.20 5.76 -15.09
N ILE A 297 0.83 6.77 -14.49
CA ILE A 297 1.15 6.78 -13.06
C ILE A 297 0.57 8.02 -12.41
N GLU A 298 -0.07 7.82 -11.26
CA GLU A 298 -0.46 8.89 -10.36
C GLU A 298 0.19 8.70 -9.00
N VAL A 299 0.86 9.74 -8.50
CA VAL A 299 1.48 9.77 -7.19
C VAL A 299 0.78 10.78 -6.28
N LEU A 300 0.56 10.42 -5.03
CA LEU A 300 0.15 11.34 -3.96
C LEU A 300 1.38 11.73 -3.17
N VAL A 301 1.63 13.03 -3.00
CA VAL A 301 2.86 13.59 -2.48
C VAL A 301 2.54 14.43 -1.24
N ALA A 302 3.25 14.19 -0.14
CA ALA A 302 3.21 15.05 1.04
C ALA A 302 4.21 16.21 0.89
N ASN A 303 3.86 17.37 1.43
CA ASN A 303 4.78 18.51 1.47
C ASN A 303 5.77 18.47 2.65
N ASP A 304 5.75 17.38 3.43
CA ASP A 304 6.59 17.16 4.61
C ASP A 304 7.07 15.70 4.65
N GLN A 305 7.83 15.35 5.68
CA GLN A 305 8.40 14.02 5.91
C GLN A 305 7.71 13.29 7.09
N SER A 306 6.49 13.68 7.46
CA SER A 306 5.77 13.09 8.61
C SER A 306 5.11 11.74 8.33
N LYS A 307 5.28 11.20 7.12
CA LYS A 307 4.66 9.93 6.73
C LYS A 307 5.19 8.76 7.57
N ARG A 308 4.32 7.84 7.93
CA ARG A 308 4.65 6.57 8.60
C ARG A 308 4.25 5.42 7.69
N VAL A 309 5.12 4.44 7.54
CA VAL A 309 4.93 3.34 6.58
C VAL A 309 4.88 2.01 7.31
N LEU A 310 3.87 1.19 7.00
CA LEU A 310 3.84 -0.22 7.39
C LEU A 310 4.27 -1.08 6.20
N HIS A 311 5.43 -1.72 6.33
CA HIS A 311 6.03 -2.57 5.30
C HIS A 311 6.31 -3.96 5.88
N VAL A 312 5.44 -4.92 5.58
CA VAL A 312 5.60 -6.34 5.93
C VAL A 312 6.52 -6.97 4.89
N GLN A 313 7.73 -7.34 5.33
CA GLN A 313 8.81 -7.80 4.45
C GLN A 313 9.00 -9.32 4.48
N SER A 314 8.48 -9.99 5.51
CA SER A 314 8.54 -11.45 5.65
C SER A 314 7.17 -12.08 5.48
N ILE A 315 7.17 -13.33 5.01
CA ILE A 315 5.97 -14.18 5.03
C ILE A 315 5.55 -14.32 6.50
N SER A 316 4.26 -14.12 6.76
CA SER A 316 3.74 -14.06 8.12
C SER A 316 2.36 -14.73 8.20
N CYS A 317 1.89 -15.00 9.41
CA CYS A 317 0.54 -15.54 9.62
C CYS A 317 -0.56 -14.49 9.70
N TRP A 318 -0.23 -13.20 9.59
CA TRP A 318 -1.17 -12.12 9.90
C TRP A 318 -1.42 -11.16 8.73
N ALA A 319 -0.43 -10.93 7.85
CA ALA A 319 -0.61 -10.12 6.65
C ALA A 319 0.32 -10.55 5.50
N PRO A 320 -0.10 -10.40 4.23
CA PRO A 320 0.72 -10.76 3.07
C PRO A 320 2.00 -9.92 2.99
N SER A 321 3.11 -10.56 2.63
CA SER A 321 4.40 -9.89 2.42
C SER A 321 4.43 -9.03 1.15
N CYS A 322 5.13 -7.90 1.20
CA CYS A 322 5.42 -7.07 0.03
C CYS A 322 6.59 -7.67 -0.75
N ILE A 323 6.29 -8.29 -1.89
CA ILE A 323 7.32 -8.85 -2.79
C ILE A 323 8.01 -7.74 -3.62
N GLY A 324 7.37 -6.58 -3.79
CA GLY A 324 7.92 -5.42 -4.52
C GLY A 324 8.11 -4.19 -3.64
N PRO A 325 8.75 -3.12 -4.13
CA PRO A 325 9.04 -1.90 -3.38
C PRO A 325 7.81 -1.02 -3.24
N TYR A 326 6.84 -1.53 -2.51
CA TYR A 326 5.66 -0.83 -2.03
C TYR A 326 5.41 -1.24 -0.57
N SER A 327 4.57 -0.51 0.12
CA SER A 327 4.17 -0.82 1.49
C SER A 327 2.69 -1.17 1.57
N GLN A 328 2.29 -1.94 2.58
CA GLN A 328 0.89 -2.29 2.82
C GLN A 328 0.06 -1.04 3.12
N ALA A 329 0.63 -0.08 3.84
CA ALA A 329 -0.03 1.18 4.13
C ALA A 329 0.95 2.32 4.39
N THR A 330 0.51 3.54 4.07
CA THR A 330 1.18 4.79 4.39
C THR A 330 0.21 5.71 5.13
N TRP A 331 0.58 6.08 6.36
CA TRP A 331 -0.17 6.98 7.22
C TRP A 331 0.42 8.38 7.14
N HIS A 332 -0.42 9.39 6.92
CA HIS A 332 -0.03 10.81 6.90
C HIS A 332 -1.21 11.67 7.34
N LYS A 333 -0.99 12.57 8.32
CA LYS A 333 -1.99 13.55 8.80
C LYS A 333 -3.38 12.93 9.00
N GLU A 334 -3.44 11.90 9.84
CA GLU A 334 -4.68 11.20 10.21
C GLU A 334 -5.33 10.38 9.09
N ILE A 335 -4.71 10.26 7.93
CA ILE A 335 -5.23 9.47 6.80
C ILE A 335 -4.30 8.28 6.58
N LEU A 336 -4.88 7.08 6.60
CA LEU A 336 -4.20 5.85 6.25
C LEU A 336 -4.53 5.47 4.81
N HIS A 337 -3.54 5.60 3.92
CA HIS A 337 -3.60 5.12 2.55
C HIS A 337 -3.14 3.67 2.49
N MET A 338 -4.05 2.73 2.30
CA MET A 338 -3.69 1.32 2.12
C MET A 338 -3.42 1.00 0.66
N ALA A 339 -2.42 0.15 0.43
CA ALA A 339 -2.19 -0.49 -0.87
C ALA A 339 -3.37 -1.37 -1.26
N GLY A 340 -3.41 -1.73 -2.55
CA GLY A 340 -4.31 -2.75 -3.07
C GLY A 340 -4.16 -4.08 -2.31
N GLN A 341 -5.23 -4.50 -1.65
CA GLN A 341 -5.30 -5.76 -0.93
C GLN A 341 -5.91 -6.82 -1.85
N LEU A 342 -5.08 -7.80 -2.23
CA LEU A 342 -5.53 -9.02 -2.86
C LEU A 342 -5.95 -10.04 -1.80
N GLY A 343 -6.79 -10.99 -2.20
CA GLY A 343 -7.24 -12.11 -1.36
C GLY A 343 -6.18 -13.17 -1.12
N LEU A 344 -4.96 -12.76 -0.77
CA LEU A 344 -3.83 -13.66 -0.52
C LEU A 344 -3.89 -14.22 0.89
N ASP A 345 -3.75 -15.52 1.03
CA ASP A 345 -3.48 -16.17 2.30
C ASP A 345 -2.05 -15.79 2.78
N PRO A 346 -1.88 -15.12 3.93
CA PRO A 346 -0.58 -14.59 4.34
C PRO A 346 0.58 -15.60 4.43
N PRO A 347 0.40 -16.81 5.02
CA PRO A 347 1.47 -17.81 5.08
C PRO A 347 1.88 -18.35 3.71
N THR A 348 0.91 -18.60 2.81
CA THR A 348 1.22 -19.25 1.52
C THR A 348 1.45 -18.28 0.37
N MET A 349 1.03 -17.02 0.52
CA MET A 349 1.04 -16.00 -0.55
C MET A 349 0.28 -16.44 -1.82
N THR A 350 -0.68 -17.36 -1.66
CA THR A 350 -1.57 -17.85 -2.71
C THR A 350 -2.94 -17.17 -2.64
N LEU A 351 -3.61 -17.01 -3.79
CA LEU A 351 -4.97 -16.47 -3.81
C LEU A 351 -5.94 -17.47 -3.19
N SER A 352 -6.91 -16.94 -2.45
CA SER A 352 -7.94 -17.73 -1.79
C SER A 352 -8.75 -18.55 -2.78
N ASN A 353 -8.82 -19.85 -2.54
CA ASN A 353 -9.67 -20.75 -3.32
C ASN A 353 -11.15 -20.46 -3.02
N GLY A 354 -12.01 -20.45 -4.04
CA GLY A 354 -13.46 -20.24 -3.88
C GLY A 354 -14.04 -19.09 -4.69
N GLY A 355 -13.25 -18.47 -5.56
CA GLY A 355 -13.70 -17.43 -6.48
C GLY A 355 -13.76 -16.04 -5.84
N PRO A 356 -14.46 -15.08 -6.47
CA PRO A 356 -14.32 -13.66 -6.15
C PRO A 356 -14.80 -13.30 -4.73
N SER A 357 -15.80 -14.01 -4.21
CA SER A 357 -16.28 -13.77 -2.83
C SER A 357 -15.28 -14.22 -1.77
N ALA A 358 -14.56 -15.32 -2.00
CA ALA A 358 -13.53 -15.81 -1.09
C ALA A 358 -12.29 -14.90 -1.13
N GLU A 359 -11.87 -14.49 -2.33
CA GLU A 359 -10.79 -13.51 -2.49
C GLU A 359 -11.11 -12.18 -1.81
N LEU A 360 -12.36 -11.69 -1.91
CA LEU A 360 -12.77 -10.46 -1.23
C LEU A 360 -12.72 -10.60 0.29
N GLU A 361 -13.23 -11.71 0.83
CA GLU A 361 -13.21 -11.98 2.27
C GLU A 361 -11.78 -11.97 2.81
N GLN A 362 -10.85 -12.67 2.15
CA GLN A 362 -9.45 -12.66 2.55
C GLN A 362 -8.82 -11.26 2.41
N ALA A 363 -9.15 -10.51 1.34
CA ALA A 363 -8.67 -9.14 1.17
C ALA A 363 -9.16 -8.21 2.30
N LEU A 364 -10.39 -8.42 2.80
CA LEU A 364 -10.95 -7.69 3.93
C LEU A 364 -10.25 -8.06 5.24
N GLU A 365 -10.01 -9.34 5.49
CA GLU A 365 -9.25 -9.80 6.66
C GLU A 365 -7.82 -9.21 6.67
N ASN A 366 -7.15 -9.24 5.52
CA ASN A 366 -5.82 -8.64 5.34
C ASN A 366 -5.87 -7.12 5.59
N SER A 367 -6.87 -6.43 5.03
CA SER A 367 -7.08 -4.99 5.25
C SER A 367 -7.28 -4.66 6.74
N GLU A 368 -8.06 -5.47 7.44
CA GLU A 368 -8.33 -5.31 8.86
C GLU A 368 -7.09 -5.57 9.72
N ALA A 369 -6.29 -6.59 9.38
CA ALA A 369 -5.03 -6.86 10.06
C ALA A 369 -4.06 -5.67 9.94
N VAL A 370 -3.96 -5.08 8.75
CA VAL A 370 -3.18 -3.85 8.49
C VAL A 370 -3.76 -2.66 9.25
N ALA A 371 -5.09 -2.49 9.30
CA ALA A 371 -5.74 -1.39 10.03
C ALA A 371 -5.41 -1.41 11.53
N LYS A 372 -5.42 -2.61 12.13
CA LYS A 372 -5.15 -2.81 13.56
C LYS A 372 -3.76 -2.36 13.99
N CYS A 373 -2.77 -2.40 13.10
CA CYS A 373 -1.43 -1.86 13.37
C CYS A 373 -1.43 -0.34 13.62
N PHE A 374 -2.50 0.36 13.21
CA PHE A 374 -2.69 1.79 13.41
C PHE A 374 -3.81 2.09 14.42
N SER A 375 -4.17 1.13 15.27
CA SER A 375 -5.27 1.26 16.26
C SER A 375 -6.62 1.64 15.61
N CYS A 376 -6.84 1.18 14.38
CA CYS A 376 -8.05 1.45 13.61
C CYS A 376 -8.69 0.14 13.15
N SER A 377 -9.93 0.24 12.68
CA SER A 377 -10.64 -0.87 12.03
C SER A 377 -11.24 -0.42 10.71
N ILE A 378 -11.26 -1.30 9.72
CA ILE A 378 -11.89 -0.99 8.43
C ILE A 378 -13.41 -0.82 8.55
N SER A 379 -14.01 -1.33 9.61
CA SER A 379 -15.46 -1.27 9.83
C SER A 379 -15.90 0.10 10.37
N THR A 380 -15.04 0.77 11.14
CA THR A 380 -15.35 2.02 11.85
C THR A 380 -14.58 3.24 11.35
N SER A 381 -13.39 3.05 10.77
CA SER A 381 -12.50 4.14 10.34
C SER A 381 -12.54 4.41 8.83
N ALA A 382 -13.21 3.57 8.02
CA ALA A 382 -13.13 3.69 6.56
C ALA A 382 -13.90 4.92 6.04
N ILE A 383 -13.26 5.65 5.14
CA ILE A 383 -13.83 6.78 4.41
C ILE A 383 -14.31 6.30 3.04
N LEU A 384 -13.47 5.54 2.34
CA LEU A 384 -13.66 5.11 0.96
C LEU A 384 -13.12 3.69 0.78
N PHE A 385 -13.91 2.85 0.11
CA PHE A 385 -13.43 1.60 -0.48
C PHE A 385 -13.47 1.71 -2.00
N VAL A 386 -12.32 1.49 -2.65
CA VAL A 386 -12.26 1.24 -4.08
C VAL A 386 -12.15 -0.27 -4.28
N VAL A 387 -13.12 -0.85 -4.99
CA VAL A 387 -13.22 -2.27 -5.29
C VAL A 387 -13.00 -2.47 -6.78
N TYR A 388 -11.84 -3.04 -7.14
CA TYR A 388 -11.57 -3.40 -8.52
C TYR A 388 -12.08 -4.81 -8.78
N CYS A 389 -12.98 -4.96 -9.75
CA CYS A 389 -13.46 -6.25 -10.24
C CYS A 389 -12.79 -6.55 -11.59
N SER A 390 -12.17 -7.71 -11.72
CA SER A 390 -11.64 -8.17 -13.01
C SER A 390 -12.76 -8.45 -14.01
N ALA A 391 -12.48 -8.30 -15.31
CA ALA A 391 -13.41 -8.63 -16.40
C ALA A 391 -13.77 -10.12 -16.41
N TYR A 392 -12.93 -10.96 -15.79
CA TYR A 392 -13.17 -12.38 -15.60
C TYR A 392 -14.27 -12.68 -14.57
N VAL A 393 -14.70 -11.70 -13.76
CA VAL A 393 -15.83 -11.88 -12.83
C VAL A 393 -17.17 -11.80 -13.58
N PRO A 394 -17.96 -12.89 -13.60
CA PRO A 394 -19.28 -12.89 -14.23
C PRO A 394 -20.23 -11.91 -13.53
N SER A 395 -21.10 -11.23 -14.30
CA SER A 395 -22.05 -10.25 -13.76
C SER A 395 -22.87 -10.74 -12.54
N PRO A 396 -23.37 -12.00 -12.49
CA PRO A 396 -24.10 -12.50 -11.32
C PRO A 396 -23.26 -12.63 -10.05
N GLU A 397 -21.93 -12.83 -10.17
CA GLU A 397 -21.04 -12.95 -9.01
C GLU A 397 -20.65 -11.61 -8.41
N ARG A 398 -20.75 -10.52 -9.20
CA ARG A 398 -20.47 -9.17 -8.74
C ARG A 398 -21.42 -8.72 -7.62
N TYR A 399 -22.68 -9.15 -7.67
CA TYR A 399 -23.62 -8.92 -6.56
C TYR A 399 -23.12 -9.54 -5.25
N LYS A 400 -22.56 -10.76 -5.32
CA LYS A 400 -22.04 -11.44 -4.14
C LYS A 400 -20.84 -10.73 -3.55
N ILE A 401 -20.01 -10.06 -4.36
CA ILE A 401 -18.90 -9.22 -3.88
C ILE A 401 -19.45 -8.10 -3.00
N GLN A 402 -20.43 -7.34 -3.50
CA GLN A 402 -21.04 -6.25 -2.73
C GLN A 402 -21.72 -6.77 -1.45
N ASP A 403 -22.55 -7.80 -1.56
CA ASP A 403 -23.25 -8.38 -0.40
C ASP A 403 -22.28 -8.90 0.68
N LYS A 404 -21.17 -9.53 0.25
CA LYS A 404 -20.12 -10.02 1.13
C LYS A 404 -19.40 -8.89 1.85
N LEU A 405 -19.01 -7.83 1.12
CA LEU A 405 -18.38 -6.63 1.69
C LEU A 405 -19.28 -5.98 2.75
N GLU A 406 -20.53 -5.72 2.40
CA GLU A 406 -21.49 -5.10 3.32
C GLU A 406 -21.75 -5.97 4.55
N THR A 407 -21.90 -7.29 4.35
CA THR A 407 -22.13 -8.24 5.44
C THR A 407 -20.94 -8.32 6.38
N PHE A 408 -19.72 -8.39 5.84
CA PHE A 408 -18.49 -8.42 6.63
C PHE A 408 -18.36 -7.17 7.50
N LEU A 409 -18.53 -5.97 6.92
CA LEU A 409 -18.46 -4.71 7.66
C LEU A 409 -19.58 -4.61 8.72
N LYS A 410 -20.81 -5.05 8.42
CA LYS A 410 -21.91 -5.08 9.39
C LYS A 410 -21.61 -6.02 10.57
N GLN A 411 -21.10 -7.23 10.30
CA GLN A 411 -20.74 -8.19 11.35
C GLN A 411 -19.61 -7.68 12.23
N MET A 412 -18.59 -7.07 11.64
CA MET A 412 -17.49 -6.45 12.38
C MET A 412 -17.95 -5.30 13.28
N ARG A 413 -18.80 -4.40 12.75
CA ARG A 413 -19.37 -3.30 13.54
C ARG A 413 -20.13 -3.80 14.77
N LEU A 414 -20.91 -4.87 14.62
CA LEU A 414 -21.63 -5.48 15.74
C LEU A 414 -20.63 -6.00 16.79
N PHE A 415 -19.59 -6.71 16.36
CA PHE A 415 -18.56 -7.26 17.26
C PHE A 415 -17.76 -6.17 17.99
N GLU A 416 -17.43 -5.06 17.32
CA GLU A 416 -16.72 -3.93 17.94
C GLU A 416 -17.60 -3.17 18.94
N SER A 417 -18.89 -2.99 18.63
CA SER A 417 -19.84 -2.32 19.53
C SER A 417 -20.05 -3.05 20.87
N GLU A 418 -19.80 -4.36 20.91
CA GLU A 418 -19.86 -5.15 22.14
C GLU A 418 -18.59 -5.02 23.00
N ARG A 419 -17.44 -4.67 22.40
CA ARG A 419 -16.15 -4.56 23.09
C ARG A 419 -15.85 -3.16 23.62
N GLU A 420 -16.32 -2.13 22.93
CA GLU A 420 -16.00 -0.73 23.26
C GLU A 420 -17.22 0.19 23.11
N ASN A 421 -17.34 1.19 23.99
CA ASN A 421 -18.30 2.30 23.89
C ASN A 421 -17.86 3.25 22.74
N ILE A 422 -17.75 2.75 21.50
CA ILE A 422 -17.31 3.53 20.34
C ILE A 422 -18.46 4.45 19.93
N SER A 423 -18.28 5.75 20.14
CA SER A 423 -19.39 6.70 19.98
C SER A 423 -19.61 7.19 18.54
N LYS A 424 -18.73 6.96 17.55
CA LYS A 424 -18.94 7.40 16.15
C LYS A 424 -18.17 6.57 15.12
N ALA A 425 -18.79 5.56 14.54
CA ALA A 425 -18.31 4.91 13.32
C ALA A 425 -18.53 5.82 12.10
N LEU A 426 -17.59 5.85 11.15
CA LEU A 426 -17.79 6.51 9.86
C LEU A 426 -18.64 5.63 8.94
N ASP A 427 -19.43 6.27 8.07
CA ASP A 427 -20.10 5.58 6.97
C ASP A 427 -19.24 5.72 5.71
N PRO A 428 -18.59 4.63 5.25
CA PRO A 428 -17.73 4.67 4.08
C PRO A 428 -18.57 4.78 2.80
N ILE A 429 -17.96 5.37 1.78
CA ILE A 429 -18.48 5.35 0.40
C ILE A 429 -17.78 4.25 -0.41
N PHE A 430 -18.45 3.77 -1.45
CA PHE A 430 -17.98 2.63 -2.24
C PHE A 430 -17.87 2.98 -3.72
N LEU A 431 -16.70 2.73 -4.31
CA LEU A 431 -16.44 2.83 -5.73
C LEU A 431 -16.12 1.45 -6.28
N TYR A 432 -16.95 0.96 -7.20
CA TYR A 432 -16.73 -0.29 -7.92
C TYR A 432 -16.24 0.02 -9.33
N LEU A 433 -15.12 -0.59 -9.71
CA LEU A 433 -14.50 -0.42 -11.03
C LEU A 433 -14.38 -1.78 -11.71
N LEU A 434 -14.89 -1.90 -12.93
CA LEU A 434 -14.66 -3.04 -13.80
C LEU A 434 -13.42 -2.77 -14.66
N VAL A 435 -12.40 -3.61 -14.48
CA VAL A 435 -11.10 -3.47 -15.14
C VAL A 435 -10.76 -4.73 -15.91
N PRO A 436 -9.93 -4.66 -16.97
CA PRO A 436 -9.53 -5.84 -17.73
C PRO A 436 -8.96 -6.98 -16.85
N ASP A 437 -8.01 -6.66 -15.97
CA ASP A 437 -7.36 -7.66 -15.13
C ASP A 437 -6.63 -7.06 -13.92
N LEU A 438 -6.24 -7.94 -12.99
CA LEU A 438 -5.55 -7.62 -11.74
C LEU A 438 -4.28 -8.47 -11.56
N PRO A 439 -3.35 -8.04 -10.70
CA PRO A 439 -2.14 -8.82 -10.43
C PRO A 439 -2.46 -10.25 -9.97
N LYS A 440 -1.59 -11.20 -10.32
CA LYS A 440 -1.79 -12.65 -10.08
C LYS A 440 -3.08 -13.24 -10.69
N ARG A 441 -3.75 -12.54 -11.63
CA ARG A 441 -5.07 -12.92 -12.16
C ARG A 441 -6.14 -12.98 -11.09
N ALA A 442 -6.00 -12.16 -10.04
CA ALA A 442 -7.04 -12.02 -9.02
C ALA A 442 -8.35 -11.55 -9.65
N LEU A 443 -9.45 -11.98 -9.06
CA LEU A 443 -10.79 -11.60 -9.48
C LEU A 443 -11.24 -10.28 -8.84
N VAL A 444 -10.71 -9.97 -7.66
CA VAL A 444 -11.01 -8.73 -6.93
C VAL A 444 -9.78 -8.18 -6.20
N GLU A 445 -9.64 -6.86 -6.18
CA GLU A 445 -8.68 -6.13 -5.35
C GLU A 445 -9.43 -5.05 -4.56
N LEU A 446 -9.17 -4.96 -3.26
CA LEU A 446 -9.77 -3.98 -2.38
C LEU A 446 -8.75 -2.92 -1.98
N LYS A 447 -9.11 -1.64 -2.10
CA LYS A 447 -8.27 -0.53 -1.66
C LYS A 447 -9.06 0.35 -0.67
N PRO A 448 -8.84 0.20 0.64
CA PRO A 448 -9.39 1.08 1.65
C PRO A 448 -8.62 2.39 1.81
N VAL A 449 -9.32 3.46 2.18
CA VAL A 449 -8.74 4.70 2.74
C VAL A 449 -9.43 4.97 4.07
N LEU A 450 -8.64 5.13 5.14
CA LEU A 450 -9.17 5.22 6.50
C LEU A 450 -8.81 6.56 7.14
N TYR A 451 -9.69 7.04 8.01
CA TYR A 451 -9.42 8.12 8.94
C TYR A 451 -8.95 7.54 10.28
N ALA A 452 -7.71 7.84 10.64
CA ALA A 452 -6.98 7.31 11.78
C ALA A 452 -6.42 8.49 12.60
N PRO A 453 -7.23 9.12 13.49
CA PRO A 453 -6.81 10.29 14.26
C PRO A 453 -5.67 9.97 15.23
N GLU A 454 -4.78 10.93 15.48
CA GLU A 454 -3.82 10.85 16.60
C GLU A 454 -4.61 11.05 17.92
N GLU A 455 -4.30 10.29 18.98
CA GLU A 455 -5.15 10.13 20.17
C GLU A 455 -5.80 11.42 20.75
N MET A 456 -7.12 11.34 21.01
CA MET A 456 -8.00 12.30 21.72
C MET A 456 -8.20 13.71 21.14
N ASP A 457 -8.54 13.84 19.85
CA ASP A 457 -9.39 14.97 19.43
C ASP A 457 -10.88 14.64 19.57
N MET A 458 -11.34 14.69 20.82
CA MET A 458 -12.75 14.66 21.21
C MET A 458 -13.44 15.99 20.88
N ALA A 459 -13.66 16.27 19.59
CA ALA A 459 -14.67 17.23 19.14
C ALA A 459 -14.93 17.10 17.62
N ILE A 460 -15.66 16.07 17.19
CA ILE A 460 -16.40 16.19 15.91
C ILE A 460 -17.51 17.20 16.15
N GLY A 461 -17.24 18.46 15.81
CA GLY A 461 -18.15 19.58 15.91
C GLY A 461 -19.50 19.26 15.27
N THR A 462 -20.58 19.59 15.97
CA THR A 462 -21.94 19.57 15.46
C THR A 462 -22.02 20.42 14.20
N MET A 463 -22.73 19.95 13.17
CA MET A 463 -23.00 20.73 11.96
C MET A 463 -23.47 22.13 12.35
N GLN A 464 -22.67 23.16 12.03
CA GLN A 464 -23.22 24.50 11.93
C GLN A 464 -24.15 24.49 10.73
N ASP A 465 -25.42 24.76 11.01
CA ASP A 465 -26.47 24.83 10.02
C ASP A 465 -26.20 26.05 9.11
N LEU A 466 -25.49 25.81 7.99
CA LEU A 466 -25.11 26.80 6.98
C LEU A 466 -26.33 27.21 6.11
N SER A 467 -27.47 27.43 6.77
CA SER A 467 -28.77 27.79 6.19
C SER A 467 -28.76 29.12 5.41
N SER A 468 -27.66 29.88 5.44
CA SER A 468 -27.50 31.16 4.73
C SER A 468 -26.53 31.12 3.54
N VAL A 469 -26.03 29.95 3.12
CA VAL A 469 -25.15 29.88 1.93
C VAL A 469 -25.98 30.01 0.67
N ARG A 470 -25.79 31.11 -0.08
CA ARG A 470 -26.39 31.31 -1.39
C ARG A 470 -25.88 30.22 -2.32
N MET A 471 -26.76 29.29 -2.70
CA MET A 471 -26.41 28.18 -3.58
C MET A 471 -25.97 28.71 -4.95
N PRO A 472 -24.96 28.06 -5.57
CA PRO A 472 -24.53 28.43 -6.90
C PRO A 472 -25.65 28.17 -7.92
N SER A 473 -25.72 29.01 -8.96
CA SER A 473 -26.58 28.81 -10.11
C SER A 473 -25.73 29.06 -11.35
N TYR A 474 -25.02 28.01 -11.76
CA TYR A 474 -24.19 28.00 -12.96
C TYR A 474 -24.87 27.18 -14.04
N TRP A 475 -24.65 27.55 -15.30
CA TRP A 475 -25.18 26.83 -16.48
C TRP A 475 -26.71 26.59 -16.47
N GLY A 476 -27.46 27.40 -15.73
CA GLY A 476 -28.92 27.29 -15.64
C GLY A 476 -29.44 26.18 -14.71
N PHE A 477 -28.56 25.43 -14.05
CA PHE A 477 -28.99 24.37 -13.13
C PHE A 477 -29.61 24.96 -11.85
N GLN A 478 -30.71 24.34 -11.42
CA GLN A 478 -31.40 24.64 -10.16
C GLN A 478 -31.42 23.39 -9.30
N HIS A 479 -31.52 23.55 -7.99
CA HIS A 479 -31.58 22.39 -7.10
C HIS A 479 -32.87 21.59 -7.34
N ALA A 480 -32.71 20.30 -7.60
CA ALA A 480 -33.80 19.33 -7.58
C ALA A 480 -33.52 18.20 -6.58
N ASP A 481 -34.58 17.55 -6.11
CA ASP A 481 -34.52 16.49 -5.09
C ASP A 481 -33.69 15.28 -5.55
N TRP A 482 -33.64 15.03 -6.85
CA TRP A 482 -32.86 13.91 -7.42
C TRP A 482 -31.35 14.18 -7.46
N HIS A 483 -30.88 15.41 -7.19
CA HIS A 483 -29.44 15.68 -7.17
C HIS A 483 -28.73 14.86 -6.09
N ASP A 484 -29.38 14.64 -4.95
CA ASP A 484 -28.82 13.88 -3.83
C ASP A 484 -28.72 12.38 -4.15
N SER A 485 -29.50 11.87 -5.12
CA SER A 485 -29.32 10.48 -5.59
C SER A 485 -28.11 10.30 -6.51
N CYS A 486 -27.43 11.39 -6.90
CA CYS A 486 -26.27 11.33 -7.79
C CYS A 486 -24.96 11.04 -7.05
N PHE A 487 -24.88 11.24 -5.72
CA PHE A 487 -23.62 11.06 -4.98
C PHE A 487 -23.73 10.23 -3.70
N GLN A 488 -22.65 9.54 -3.40
CA GLN A 488 -22.30 9.12 -2.05
C GLN A 488 -21.29 10.14 -1.49
N LYS A 489 -21.38 10.48 -0.20
CA LYS A 489 -20.40 11.34 0.47
C LYS A 489 -20.04 10.83 1.85
N CYS A 490 -18.77 10.94 2.21
CA CYS A 490 -18.27 10.78 3.57
C CYS A 490 -17.56 12.09 3.97
N VAL A 491 -18.01 12.72 5.06
CA VAL A 491 -17.49 14.01 5.51
C VAL A 491 -17.07 13.89 6.98
N VAL A 492 -15.79 14.11 7.24
CA VAL A 492 -15.26 14.35 8.59
C VAL A 492 -15.15 15.85 8.77
N HIS A 493 -15.99 16.42 9.65
CA HIS A 493 -16.19 17.86 9.73
C HIS A 493 -14.86 18.63 9.88
N GLY A 494 -14.63 19.59 8.97
CA GLY A 494 -13.43 20.43 8.96
C GLY A 494 -12.13 19.73 8.53
N LYS A 495 -12.16 18.42 8.27
CA LYS A 495 -10.97 17.59 8.02
C LYS A 495 -11.00 16.93 6.65
N ILE A 496 -12.06 16.18 6.32
CA ILE A 496 -12.14 15.36 5.10
C ILE A 496 -13.48 15.53 4.38
N CYS A 497 -13.44 15.61 3.06
CA CYS A 497 -14.59 15.49 2.18
C CYS A 497 -14.29 14.49 1.06
N ALA A 498 -14.93 13.32 1.09
CA ALA A 498 -14.84 12.31 0.05
C ALA A 498 -16.19 12.13 -0.64
N VAL A 499 -16.19 12.03 -1.96
CA VAL A 499 -17.41 12.01 -2.79
C VAL A 499 -17.25 11.06 -3.96
N ILE A 500 -18.31 10.32 -4.25
CA ILE A 500 -18.46 9.59 -5.50
C ILE A 500 -19.73 10.09 -6.18
N LEU A 501 -19.60 10.65 -7.38
CA LEU A 501 -20.72 11.02 -8.25
C LEU A 501 -20.90 9.97 -9.33
N CYS A 502 -22.14 9.55 -9.59
CA CYS A 502 -22.48 8.53 -10.58
C CYS A 502 -23.55 9.03 -11.53
N PHE A 503 -23.28 8.95 -12.84
CA PHE A 503 -24.20 9.38 -13.89
C PHE A 503 -24.61 8.19 -14.77
N THR A 504 -25.79 7.65 -14.50
CA THR A 504 -26.43 6.61 -15.33
C THR A 504 -27.04 7.23 -16.59
N SER A 505 -27.34 6.40 -17.60
CA SER A 505 -28.04 6.84 -18.81
C SER A 505 -29.37 7.56 -18.52
N GLU A 506 -30.13 7.10 -17.54
CA GLU A 506 -31.39 7.73 -17.11
C GLU A 506 -31.17 9.15 -16.52
N LEU A 507 -30.08 9.35 -15.78
CA LEU A 507 -29.74 10.66 -15.23
C LEU A 507 -29.26 11.63 -16.32
N VAL A 508 -28.53 11.13 -17.31
CA VAL A 508 -28.09 11.94 -18.45
C VAL A 508 -29.28 12.53 -19.22
N GLU A 509 -30.34 11.76 -19.43
CA GLU A 509 -31.57 12.26 -20.07
C GLU A 509 -32.20 13.41 -19.29
N LYS A 510 -32.27 13.30 -17.95
CA LYS A 510 -32.80 14.35 -17.07
C LYS A 510 -31.95 15.63 -17.13
N ILE A 511 -30.62 15.49 -17.02
CA ILE A 511 -29.67 16.61 -17.07
C ILE A 511 -29.80 17.38 -18.40
N CYS A 512 -29.89 16.64 -19.51
CA CYS A 512 -29.98 17.25 -20.83
C CYS A 512 -31.33 17.96 -21.06
N PHE A 513 -32.41 17.47 -20.45
CA PHE A 513 -33.71 18.12 -20.50
C PHE A 513 -33.70 19.47 -19.79
N ASP A 514 -33.09 19.55 -18.60
CA ASP A 514 -33.01 20.79 -17.81
C ASP A 514 -32.08 21.84 -18.46
N SER A 515 -31.04 21.39 -19.18
CA SER A 515 -30.09 22.25 -19.90
C SER A 515 -30.67 22.95 -21.14
N LEU A 516 -31.77 22.46 -21.72
CA LEU A 516 -32.38 23.00 -22.95
C LEU A 516 -33.15 24.33 -22.75
N GLY A 517 -33.18 24.86 -21.52
CA GLY A 517 -33.92 26.07 -21.14
C GLY A 517 -33.24 27.42 -21.42
N GLY A 518 -31.96 27.48 -21.83
CA GLY A 518 -31.34 28.78 -22.15
C GLY A 518 -29.83 28.77 -22.36
N GLY A 519 -29.40 28.84 -23.63
CA GLY A 519 -28.02 29.12 -23.99
C GLY A 519 -27.84 29.19 -25.51
N LYS A 520 -27.41 30.34 -26.03
CA LYS A 520 -27.12 30.56 -27.45
C LYS A 520 -25.81 29.86 -27.84
N ASP A 521 -25.82 29.22 -29.01
CA ASP A 521 -24.65 28.72 -29.74
C ASP A 521 -23.53 29.76 -29.78
N ASN A 522 -22.41 29.46 -29.13
CA ASN A 522 -21.11 30.05 -29.45
C ASN A 522 -20.22 28.92 -29.95
N GLY A 523 -20.00 28.89 -31.27
CA GLY A 523 -19.37 27.77 -31.95
C GLY A 523 -17.89 27.59 -31.66
N ASN A 524 -17.47 26.33 -31.59
CA ASN A 524 -16.45 25.76 -32.47
C ASN A 524 -16.48 24.22 -32.37
N TYR A 525 -16.54 23.56 -33.53
CA TYR A 525 -16.76 22.12 -33.81
C TYR A 525 -18.21 21.62 -33.75
N PRO A 526 -18.71 20.94 -34.81
CA PRO A 526 -20.01 20.27 -34.76
C PRO A 526 -19.87 19.02 -33.89
N LEU A 527 -20.01 19.18 -32.57
CA LEU A 527 -20.08 18.05 -31.64
C LEU A 527 -21.27 17.16 -32.03
N SER A 528 -21.05 15.84 -31.99
CA SER A 528 -22.13 14.87 -32.11
C SER A 528 -23.17 15.09 -31.00
N VAL A 529 -24.39 14.57 -31.17
CA VAL A 529 -25.43 14.63 -30.13
C VAL A 529 -24.90 14.10 -28.79
N GLN A 530 -24.15 12.99 -28.85
CA GLN A 530 -23.50 12.37 -27.69
C GLN A 530 -22.44 13.27 -27.05
N GLY A 531 -21.67 14.02 -27.86
CA GLY A 531 -20.69 14.99 -27.36
C GLY A 531 -21.33 16.13 -26.58
N ARG A 532 -22.46 16.67 -27.05
CA ARG A 532 -23.21 17.72 -26.33
C ARG A 532 -23.80 17.20 -25.01
N GLN A 533 -24.33 15.98 -25.01
CA GLN A 533 -24.85 15.36 -23.79
C GLN A 533 -23.74 15.20 -22.74
N MET A 534 -22.57 14.71 -23.15
CA MET A 534 -21.42 14.57 -22.25
C MET A 534 -20.97 15.92 -21.68
N GLU A 535 -20.92 16.97 -22.49
CA GLU A 535 -20.56 18.31 -22.04
C GLU A 535 -21.52 18.84 -20.95
N SER A 536 -22.83 18.65 -21.13
CA SER A 536 -23.84 18.98 -20.11
C SER A 536 -23.65 18.17 -18.82
N VAL A 537 -23.32 16.88 -18.93
CA VAL A 537 -23.06 16.01 -17.76
C VAL A 537 -21.80 16.46 -17.01
N LEU A 538 -20.73 16.82 -17.71
CA LEU A 538 -19.49 17.30 -17.09
C LEU A 538 -19.69 18.62 -16.36
N ARG A 539 -20.41 19.59 -16.98
CA ARG A 539 -20.81 20.85 -16.31
C ARG A 539 -21.67 20.58 -15.09
N PHE A 540 -22.65 19.68 -15.19
CA PHE A 540 -23.51 19.31 -14.07
C PHE A 540 -22.72 18.63 -12.93
N CYS A 541 -21.76 17.77 -13.27
CA CYS A 541 -20.85 17.16 -12.29
C CYS A 541 -20.06 18.22 -11.53
N ILE A 542 -19.42 19.16 -12.24
CA ILE A 542 -18.66 20.25 -11.62
C ILE A 542 -19.57 21.14 -10.76
N TYR A 543 -20.78 21.43 -11.23
CA TYR A 543 -21.80 22.14 -10.45
C TYR A 543 -22.12 21.46 -9.11
N LEU A 544 -22.33 20.13 -9.10
CA LEU A 544 -22.61 19.39 -7.88
C LEU A 544 -21.40 19.37 -6.92
N LEU A 545 -20.18 19.23 -7.44
CA LEU A 545 -18.95 19.30 -6.63
C LEU A 545 -18.77 20.67 -5.99
N ASP A 546 -18.92 21.75 -6.74
CA ASP A 546 -18.78 23.12 -6.23
C ASP A 546 -19.86 23.43 -5.18
N LYS A 547 -21.11 23.02 -5.45
CA LYS A 547 -22.21 23.12 -4.48
C LYS A 547 -21.84 22.42 -3.16
N LEU A 548 -21.26 21.23 -3.22
CA LEU A 548 -20.87 20.48 -2.03
C LEU A 548 -19.72 21.17 -1.28
N TYR A 549 -18.71 21.69 -1.98
CA TYR A 549 -17.63 22.46 -1.36
C TYR A 549 -18.15 23.68 -0.60
N MET A 550 -19.11 24.42 -1.17
CA MET A 550 -19.77 25.51 -0.47
C MET A 550 -20.52 25.05 0.79
N GLN A 551 -21.18 23.89 0.75
CA GLN A 551 -21.93 23.35 1.89
C GLN A 551 -21.03 22.78 3.00
N THR A 552 -19.85 22.27 2.64
CA THR A 552 -18.92 21.61 3.56
C THR A 552 -17.78 22.52 4.02
N ASN A 553 -17.76 23.78 3.56
CA ASN A 553 -16.69 24.75 3.79
C ASN A 553 -15.34 24.27 3.25
N PHE A 554 -15.32 23.51 2.16
CA PHE A 554 -14.11 23.15 1.41
C PHE A 554 -13.93 24.07 0.21
N SER A 555 -12.72 24.09 -0.33
CA SER A 555 -12.36 24.82 -1.54
C SER A 555 -11.68 23.89 -2.54
N TRP A 556 -11.58 24.32 -3.80
CA TRP A 556 -10.85 23.57 -4.82
C TRP A 556 -9.36 23.39 -4.50
N GLU A 557 -8.77 24.26 -3.67
CA GLU A 557 -7.40 24.13 -3.18
C GLU A 557 -7.25 23.02 -2.11
N ASP A 558 -8.35 22.54 -1.52
CA ASP A 558 -8.31 21.42 -0.58
C ASP A 558 -8.32 20.05 -1.30
N THR A 559 -8.53 20.06 -2.62
CA THR A 559 -8.61 18.85 -3.46
C THR A 559 -7.27 18.12 -3.47
N LYS A 560 -7.27 16.88 -3.00
CA LYS A 560 -6.10 15.99 -3.05
C LYS A 560 -6.09 15.18 -4.34
N ASN A 561 -7.24 14.60 -4.67
CA ASN A 561 -7.44 13.79 -5.87
C ASN A 561 -8.81 14.10 -6.48
N LEU A 562 -8.85 14.15 -7.81
CA LEU A 562 -10.07 14.26 -8.59
C LEU A 562 -9.93 13.37 -9.82
N ARG A 563 -10.70 12.27 -9.87
CA ARG A 563 -10.64 11.28 -10.94
C ARG A 563 -12.00 11.14 -11.61
N PHE A 564 -12.00 11.17 -12.93
CA PHE A 564 -13.16 10.88 -13.75
C PHE A 564 -12.97 9.53 -14.44
N TYR A 565 -13.78 8.56 -14.03
CA TYR A 565 -13.85 7.24 -14.61
C TYR A 565 -14.87 7.24 -15.74
N PHE A 566 -14.45 6.79 -16.92
CA PHE A 566 -15.31 6.72 -18.10
C PHE A 566 -15.17 5.36 -18.80
N PRO A 567 -16.27 4.69 -19.15
CA PRO A 567 -16.24 3.48 -19.94
C PRO A 567 -15.67 3.72 -21.34
N THR A 568 -14.78 2.85 -21.82
CA THR A 568 -14.28 2.93 -23.21
C THR A 568 -15.36 2.69 -24.26
N SER A 569 -16.48 2.08 -23.87
CA SER A 569 -17.67 1.86 -24.73
C SER A 569 -18.34 3.17 -25.19
N ILE A 570 -18.07 4.30 -24.54
CA ILE A 570 -18.59 5.61 -24.96
C ILE A 570 -18.00 6.05 -26.30
N GLY A 571 -16.79 5.58 -26.64
CA GLY A 571 -16.14 5.88 -27.92
C GLY A 571 -15.70 7.34 -28.10
N LEU A 572 -15.69 8.15 -27.03
CA LEU A 572 -15.13 9.50 -27.05
C LEU A 572 -13.62 9.44 -26.81
N PRO A 573 -12.80 10.11 -27.64
CA PRO A 573 -11.37 10.25 -27.37
C PRO A 573 -11.11 10.97 -26.04
N VAL A 574 -10.07 10.55 -25.32
CA VAL A 574 -9.71 11.13 -24.02
C VAL A 574 -9.37 12.62 -24.11
N GLU A 575 -8.83 13.06 -25.26
CA GLU A 575 -8.49 14.46 -25.51
C GLU A 575 -9.73 15.34 -25.60
N VAL A 576 -10.82 14.80 -26.18
CA VAL A 576 -12.10 15.52 -26.28
C VAL A 576 -12.72 15.67 -24.89
N LEU A 577 -12.71 14.60 -24.09
CA LEU A 577 -13.19 14.65 -22.69
C LEU A 577 -12.35 15.62 -21.84
N SER A 578 -11.03 15.58 -22.00
CA SER A 578 -10.12 16.49 -21.30
C SER A 578 -10.37 17.95 -21.68
N LEU A 579 -10.57 18.24 -22.97
CA LEU A 579 -10.90 19.58 -23.45
C LEU A 579 -12.24 20.07 -22.88
N MET A 580 -13.27 19.21 -22.86
CA MET A 580 -14.59 19.55 -22.30
C MET A 580 -14.49 19.88 -20.80
N LEU A 581 -13.75 19.08 -20.02
CA LEU A 581 -13.54 19.35 -18.60
C LEU A 581 -12.75 20.64 -18.37
N ASN A 582 -11.67 20.87 -19.11
CA ASN A 582 -10.90 22.11 -19.00
C ASN A 582 -11.76 23.34 -19.32
N ASN A 583 -12.58 23.27 -20.37
CA ASN A 583 -13.51 24.36 -20.71
C ASN A 583 -14.54 24.58 -19.59
N ALA A 584 -15.14 23.52 -19.05
CA ALA A 584 -16.12 23.63 -17.97
C ALA A 584 -15.50 24.19 -16.67
N PHE A 585 -14.26 23.82 -16.36
CA PHE A 585 -13.53 24.42 -15.25
C PHE A 585 -13.24 25.91 -15.53
N ASN A 586 -12.74 26.28 -16.71
CA ASN A 586 -12.50 27.69 -17.05
C ASN A 586 -13.77 28.53 -16.96
N GLU A 587 -14.89 28.02 -17.47
CA GLU A 587 -16.21 28.63 -17.33
C GLU A 587 -16.60 28.81 -15.85
N LEU A 588 -16.33 27.83 -14.98
CA LEU A 588 -16.56 27.95 -13.55
C LEU A 588 -15.73 29.09 -12.92
N ALA A 589 -14.44 29.21 -13.26
CA ALA A 589 -13.60 30.29 -12.74
C ALA A 589 -14.00 31.69 -13.24
N GLU A 590 -14.57 31.77 -14.45
CA GLU A 590 -15.16 33.03 -14.94
C GLU A 590 -16.44 33.40 -14.16
N MET A 591 -17.24 32.40 -13.77
CA MET A 591 -18.49 32.59 -13.03
C MET A 591 -18.27 32.79 -11.52
N ASP A 592 -17.21 32.22 -10.95
CA ASP A 592 -16.87 32.27 -9.53
C ASP A 592 -15.40 32.56 -9.30
N GLN A 593 -15.12 33.81 -8.90
CA GLN A 593 -13.76 34.30 -8.64
C GLN A 593 -13.02 33.58 -7.50
N ARG A 594 -13.71 32.73 -6.71
CA ARG A 594 -13.07 31.88 -5.70
C ARG A 594 -12.32 30.70 -6.31
N VAL A 595 -12.64 30.34 -7.55
CA VAL A 595 -12.07 29.17 -8.22
C VAL A 595 -10.83 29.62 -9.00
N ILE A 596 -9.65 29.20 -8.54
CA ILE A 596 -8.38 29.53 -9.19
C ILE A 596 -7.86 28.31 -9.95
N ILE A 597 -8.02 28.32 -11.27
CA ILE A 597 -7.50 27.25 -12.15
C ILE A 597 -6.10 27.61 -12.63
N GLY A 598 -5.22 26.62 -12.64
CA GLY A 598 -3.84 26.77 -13.13
C GLY A 598 -3.77 26.45 -14.62
N GLU A 599 -2.57 26.51 -15.19
CA GLU A 599 -2.36 26.05 -16.57
C GLU A 599 -2.50 24.52 -16.71
N GLU A 600 -2.17 23.79 -15.65
CA GLU A 600 -2.26 22.32 -15.61
C GLU A 600 -3.66 21.87 -15.14
N PRO A 601 -4.22 20.79 -15.72
CA PRO A 601 -5.46 20.19 -15.26
C PRO A 601 -5.33 19.70 -13.80
N ILE A 602 -6.37 19.91 -13.00
CA ILE A 602 -6.45 19.43 -11.60
C ILE A 602 -7.12 18.06 -11.46
N PHE A 603 -7.43 17.41 -12.58
CA PHE A 603 -8.19 16.17 -12.64
C PHE A 603 -7.49 15.12 -13.50
N ASN A 604 -7.83 13.86 -13.25
CA ASN A 604 -7.33 12.71 -14.00
C ASN A 604 -8.47 12.01 -14.73
N LEU A 605 -8.22 11.59 -15.96
CA LEU A 605 -9.14 10.77 -16.75
C LEU A 605 -8.68 9.31 -16.68
N VAL A 606 -9.55 8.43 -16.18
CA VAL A 606 -9.23 7.01 -15.95
C VAL A 606 -10.16 6.15 -16.81
N PRO A 607 -9.69 5.60 -17.94
CA PRO A 607 -10.52 4.74 -18.78
C PRO A 607 -10.75 3.40 -18.08
N VAL A 608 -11.98 2.92 -18.05
CA VAL A 608 -12.36 1.65 -17.43
C VAL A 608 -13.32 0.87 -18.35
N LEU A 609 -13.61 -0.38 -18.01
CA LEU A 609 -14.68 -1.12 -18.69
C LEU A 609 -16.05 -0.76 -18.13
N GLY A 610 -16.10 -0.34 -16.87
CA GLY A 610 -17.29 0.13 -16.17
C GLY A 610 -16.92 0.73 -14.81
N ALA A 611 -17.78 1.61 -14.30
CA ALA A 611 -17.63 2.20 -12.98
C ALA A 611 -18.99 2.52 -12.37
N GLY A 612 -19.08 2.46 -11.05
CA GLY A 612 -20.24 2.95 -10.33
C GLY A 612 -20.14 2.77 -8.83
N SER A 613 -21.23 3.10 -8.14
CA SER A 613 -21.28 3.10 -6.69
C SER A 613 -21.86 1.81 -6.10
N SER A 614 -22.19 0.86 -6.97
CA SER A 614 -22.62 -0.51 -6.66
C SER A 614 -21.99 -1.48 -7.65
N ALA A 615 -21.65 -2.69 -7.18
CA ALA A 615 -21.16 -3.76 -8.05
C ALA A 615 -22.22 -4.21 -9.09
N THR A 616 -23.49 -3.89 -8.85
CA THR A 616 -24.62 -4.24 -9.75
C THR A 616 -24.88 -3.21 -10.85
N SER A 617 -24.39 -1.97 -10.70
CA SER A 617 -24.53 -0.90 -11.68
C SER A 617 -23.19 -0.22 -11.88
N MET A 618 -22.38 -0.83 -12.75
CA MET A 618 -21.10 -0.29 -13.23
C MET A 618 -21.20 0.23 -14.67
N ASP A 619 -22.43 0.41 -15.16
CA ASP A 619 -22.78 0.87 -16.50
C ASP A 619 -22.94 2.39 -16.58
N ASN A 620 -22.45 3.13 -15.58
CA ASN A 620 -22.49 4.58 -15.59
C ASN A 620 -21.71 5.15 -16.78
N ILE A 621 -22.26 6.20 -17.38
CA ILE A 621 -21.61 6.96 -18.45
C ILE A 621 -20.40 7.74 -17.90
N LEU A 622 -20.50 8.22 -16.66
CA LEU A 622 -19.42 8.91 -15.98
C LEU A 622 -19.50 8.61 -14.49
N THR A 623 -18.37 8.32 -13.87
CA THR A 623 -18.25 8.28 -12.40
C THR A 623 -17.11 9.20 -11.99
N CYS A 624 -17.31 10.02 -10.97
CA CYS A 624 -16.29 10.95 -10.49
C CYS A 624 -15.98 10.66 -9.02
N GLU A 625 -14.69 10.47 -8.72
CA GLU A 625 -14.16 10.35 -7.36
C GLU A 625 -13.47 11.67 -7.00
N LEU A 626 -13.90 12.27 -5.89
CA LEU A 626 -13.26 13.42 -5.30
C LEU A 626 -12.81 13.09 -3.88
N PHE A 627 -11.56 13.41 -3.56
CA PHE A 627 -11.05 13.35 -2.20
C PHE A 627 -10.36 14.68 -1.85
N ALA A 628 -10.85 15.36 -0.83
CA ALA A 628 -10.32 16.61 -0.32
C ALA A 628 -10.03 16.51 1.18
N SER A 629 -8.96 17.16 1.63
CA SER A 629 -8.64 17.25 3.05
C SER A 629 -7.99 18.57 3.41
N LYS A 630 -8.30 19.04 4.63
CA LYS A 630 -7.70 20.23 5.24
C LYS A 630 -6.62 19.82 6.23
N SER A 631 -5.53 20.57 6.23
CA SER A 631 -4.44 20.46 7.21
C SER A 631 -4.86 21.02 8.56
#